data_AF-A0A927PE51-F1
#
_entry.id   AF-A0A927PE51-F1
#
_cell.length_a   1.000
_cell.length_b   1.000
_cell.length_c   1.000
_cell.angle_alpha   90.00
_cell.angle_beta   90.00
_cell.angle_gamma   90.00
#
_symmetry.space_group_name_H-M   'P 1'
#
loop_
_entity.id
_entity.type
_entity.pdbx_description
1 polymer ?
#
loop_
_entity_poly.entity_id
_entity_poly.type
_entity_poly.pdbx_seq_one_letter_code
_entity_poly.pdbx_strand_id
1 'polypeptide(L)' 'MCLSTVYKNEMTPENVVLGNVMRINCENGCVTLIDIMGREAVVEGEIVSADLTGGTVVVRTKAS' A
#
# COMPACT_ATOMS: atom_id res chain seq x y z
N MET A 1 11.36 14.26 -3.75
CA MET A 1 10.55 13.60 -2.71
C MET A 1 9.46 12.83 -3.44
N CYS A 2 9.49 11.50 -3.39
CA CYS A 2 8.51 10.66 -4.06
C CYS A 2 7.65 10.01 -2.98
N LEU A 3 6.34 10.20 -3.06
CA LEU A 3 5.37 9.48 -2.23
C LEU A 3 4.80 8.34 -3.05
N SER A 4 4.41 7.25 -2.36
CA SER A 4 3.98 6.04 -3.05
C SER A 4 2.46 5.95 -3.16
N THR A 5 1.99 5.37 -4.27
CA THR A 5 0.62 4.86 -4.39
C THR A 5 0.60 3.37 -4.12
N VAL A 6 -0.31 2.92 -3.25
CA VAL A 6 -0.41 1.51 -2.87
C VAL A 6 -1.63 0.90 -3.54
N TYR A 7 -1.41 -0.24 -4.19
CA TYR A 7 -2.43 -0.99 -4.93
C TYR A 7 -2.67 -2.35 -4.26
N LYS A 8 -3.92 -2.82 -4.35
CA LYS A 8 -4.33 -4.16 -3.94
C LYS A 8 -4.26 -5.11 -5.12
N ASN A 9 -3.48 -6.19 -4.99
CA ASN A 9 -3.28 -7.29 -5.95
C ASN A 9 -2.67 -6.89 -7.30
N GLU A 10 -3.27 -5.96 -8.04
CA GLU A 10 -2.85 -5.52 -9.37
C GLU A 10 -2.85 -3.99 -9.48
N MET A 11 -1.94 -3.44 -10.28
CA MET A 11 -1.77 -1.99 -10.45
C MET A 11 -2.81 -1.41 -11.43
N THR A 12 -4.07 -1.34 -11.00
CA THR A 12 -5.15 -0.68 -11.73
C THR A 12 -5.76 0.46 -10.89
N PRO A 13 -6.39 1.47 -11.52
CA PRO A 13 -7.00 2.59 -10.79
C PRO A 13 -8.04 2.15 -9.74
N GLU A 14 -8.78 1.08 -10.01
CA GLU A 14 -9.82 0.54 -9.13
C GLU A 14 -9.24 -0.13 -7.87
N ASN A 15 -7.97 -0.53 -7.93
CA ASN A 15 -7.27 -1.24 -6.88
C ASN A 15 -6.44 -0.31 -5.98
N VAL A 16 -6.49 1.01 -6.17
CA VAL A 16 -5.79 1.96 -5.30
C VAL A 16 -6.37 1.85 -3.88
N VAL A 17 -5.51 1.53 -2.92
CA VAL A 17 -5.85 1.50 -1.50
C VAL A 17 -5.66 2.88 -0.89
N LEU A 18 -4.48 3.47 -1.10
CA LEU A 18 -4.13 4.78 -0.58
C LEU A 18 -3.02 5.41 -1.42
N GLY A 19 -3.17 6.69 -1.75
CA GLY A 19 -2.16 7.49 -2.44
C GLY A 19 -1.38 8.38 -1.45
N ASN A 20 -0.26 8.94 -1.91
CA ASN A 20 0.59 9.82 -1.11
C ASN A 20 1.06 9.18 0.20
N VAL A 21 1.33 7.88 0.19
CA VAL A 21 1.73 7.12 1.36
C VAL A 21 3.16 7.49 1.75
N MET A 22 3.33 7.88 3.02
CA MET A 22 4.62 8.24 3.61
C MET A 22 5.19 7.14 4.51
N ARG A 23 4.33 6.25 5.04
CA ARG A 23 4.75 5.15 5.91
C ARG A 23 3.92 3.91 5.63
N ILE A 24 4.59 2.76 5.65
CA ILE A 24 3.98 1.43 5.59
C ILE A 24 4.54 0.61 6.75
N ASN A 25 3.65 0.08 7.59
CA ASN A 25 4.00 -0.85 8.68
C ASN A 25 3.42 -2.23 8.37
N CYS A 26 4.22 -3.28 8.57
CA CYS A 26 3.81 -4.66 8.34
C CYS A 26 3.89 -5.45 9.66
N GLU A 27 2.75 -5.79 10.24
CA GLU A 27 2.67 -6.46 11.54
C GLU A 27 1.50 -7.46 11.56
N ASN A 28 1.71 -8.64 12.13
CA ASN A 28 0.67 -9.66 12.34
C ASN A 28 -0.16 -10.04 11.10
N GLY A 29 0.46 -10.02 9.91
CA GLY A 29 -0.22 -10.30 8.64
C GLY A 29 -1.10 -9.16 8.13
N CYS A 30 -0.94 -7.97 8.67
CA CYS A 30 -1.56 -6.74 8.21
C CYS A 30 -0.53 -5.74 7.69
N VAL A 31 -0.92 -4.96 6.69
CA VAL A 31 -0.17 -3.84 6.14
C VAL A 31 -0.94 -2.55 6.43
N THR A 32 -0.39 -1.70 7.29
CA THR A 32 -0.96 -0.39 7.64
C THR A 32 -0.26 0.69 6.84
N LEU A 33 -1.05 1.48 6.10
CA LEU A 33 -0.61 2.57 5.23
C LEU A 33 -0.97 3.89 5.88
N ILE A 34 -0.04 4.83 5.90
CA ILE A 34 -0.26 6.19 6.43
C ILE A 34 0.11 7.21 5.36
N ASP A 35 -0.84 8.06 4.96
CA ASP A 35 -0.61 9.15 4.02
C ASP A 35 -0.03 10.40 4.70
N ILE A 36 0.40 11.37 3.89
CA ILE A 36 0.95 12.64 4.37
C ILE A 36 -0.03 13.50 5.19
N MET A 37 -1.32 13.23 5.12
CA MET A 37 -2.36 13.91 5.91
C MET A 37 -2.69 13.14 7.20
N GLY A 38 -2.01 12.02 7.46
CA GLY A 38 -2.24 11.15 8.61
C GLY A 38 -3.43 10.20 8.45
N ARG A 39 -3.97 10.01 7.24
CA ARG A 39 -5.04 9.03 7.01
C ARG A 39 -4.45 7.63 7.01
N GLU A 40 -5.17 6.70 7.63
CA GLU A 40 -4.76 5.31 7.73
C GLU A 40 -5.64 4.39 6.89
N ALA A 41 -5.02 3.40 6.25
CA ALA A 41 -5.70 2.26 5.64
C ALA A 41 -5.01 0.97 6.08
N VAL A 42 -5.78 -0.06 6.43
CA VAL A 42 -5.25 -1.37 6.85
C VAL A 42 -5.69 -2.42 5.85
N VAL A 43 -4.73 -3.23 5.40
CA VAL A 43 -4.96 -4.33 4.47
C VAL A 43 -4.46 -5.62 5.11
N GLU A 44 -5.33 -6.63 5.28
CA GLU A 44 -4.86 -7.97 5.66
C GLU A 44 -4.17 -8.62 4.46
N GLY A 45 -2.89 -8.93 4.61
CA GLY A 45 -2.05 -9.35 3.50
C GLY A 45 -0.58 -9.07 3.69
N GLU A 46 0.13 -9.02 2.58
CA GLU A 46 1.58 -8.83 2.52
C GLU A 46 1.98 -7.95 1.33
N ILE A 47 3.07 -7.20 1.48
CA ILE A 47 3.68 -6.48 0.35
C ILE A 47 4.32 -7.51 -0.58
N VAL A 48 4.04 -7.42 -1.88
CA VAL A 48 4.61 -8.33 -2.90
C VAL A 48 5.56 -7.64 -3.86
N SER A 49 5.43 -6.32 -4.05
CA SER A 49 6.38 -5.53 -4.82
C SER A 49 6.38 -4.08 -4.35
N ALA A 50 7.54 -3.43 -4.47
CA ALA A 50 7.70 -2.01 -4.25
C ALA A 50 8.65 -1.45 -5.33
N ASP A 51 8.12 -0.63 -6.22
CA ASP A 51 8.91 0.17 -7.14
C ASP A 51 9.23 1.51 -6.48
N LEU A 52 10.47 1.61 -5.98
CA LEU A 52 10.95 2.81 -5.29
C LEU A 52 11.26 3.96 -6.25
N THR A 53 11.42 3.68 -7.54
CA THR A 53 11.66 4.70 -8.57
C THR A 53 10.33 5.21 -9.12
N GLY A 54 9.40 4.31 -9.42
CA GLY A 54 8.05 4.61 -9.90
C GLY A 54 7.07 5.03 -8.81
N GLY A 55 7.42 4.90 -7.54
CA GLY A 55 6.57 5.31 -6.41
C GLY A 55 5.32 4.46 -6.29
N THR A 56 5.44 3.14 -6.42
CA THR A 56 4.30 2.22 -6.33
C THR A 56 4.60 1.05 -5.43
N VAL A 57 3.59 0.56 -4.73
CA VAL A 57 3.66 -0.63 -3.89
C VAL A 57 2.43 -1.49 -4.16
N VAL A 58 2.60 -2.80 -4.28
CA VAL A 58 1.50 -3.75 -4.42
C VAL A 58 1.41 -4.61 -3.18
N VAL A 59 0.20 -4.69 -2.62
CA VAL A 59 -0.14 -5.55 -1.48
C VAL A 59 -1.06 -6.66 -1.96
N ARG A 60 -0.70 -7.92 -1.71
CA ARG A 60 -1.59 -9.06 -1.93
C ARG A 60 -2.49 -9.21 -0.73
N THR A 61 -3.80 -9.20 -0.94
CA THR A 61 -4.75 -9.53 0.14
C THR A 61 -4.90 -11.02 0.31
N LYS A 62 -5.09 -11.47 1.55
CA LYS A 62 -5.62 -12.81 1.78
C LYS A 62 -7.04 -12.89 1.22
N ALA A 63 -7.33 -13.94 0.45
CA ALA A 63 -8.69 -14.24 0.05
C ALA A 63 -9.50 -14.60 1.30
N SER A 64 -10.67 -13.97 1.45
CA SER A 64 -11.67 -14.31 2.47
C SER A 64 -12.41 -15.59 2.12
#